data_AF-A0A8B6E692-F1
#
_entry.id   AF-A0A8B6E692-F1
#
_cell.length_a   1.000
_cell.length_b   1.000
_cell.length_c   1.000
_cell.angle_alpha   90.00
_cell.angle_beta   90.00
_cell.angle_gamma   90.00
#
_symmetry.space_group_name_H-M   'P 1'
#
loop_
_entity.id
_entity.type
_entity.pdbx_description
1 polymer ?
#
loop_
_entity_poly.entity_id
_entity_poly.type
_entity_poly.pdbx_seq_one_letter_code
_entity_poly.pdbx_strand_id
1 'polypeptide(L)'
;MDLKDKLKPLTKVEDVKRITEFIKILPFGLKDRYQHITNLLNNTKNQEYSVTEVAGLIQTLETILPRFQDNISDVSSESAEEECSNYIKGGICNVGVVNIFPPITKCCGILKTVASKSCTVYRSRFKPVTGFMHEIKCNKCNTLYKCSTYKVKGKELYYKDALTLDYFMSTCDTVFSKEFLNIVDIDLYRKAASFESIAYAYNDEFLGCKWMDSSNSTEILDRRRLSEAWYKKTIIEMFTEHKIVEEIEFIKSDEIEALLEFNVEKLWKGFSKKWSSSFHTDNCKHAECSKAIIIDGHMKGTRSVCAARGVKTVESEELGTVEMSCTKMPCKGSLYCHDHKSLQMENHKASVAKEFDNEEDSTECRTLKAKGPLKKCKTAGICASVYNCGIINGMTELYGCESLTQVYMFLVWLAKELLHFPNLLAYDDACHLKKFIINPVRINKSQYSQFLATLRIVVDKMHFANHVDKWCRRNVNPYTDDQFNNINTEACEQTFQFVAKYKYTTKHMSHGKYNLFMLKLSEMFNMDRLVRNRKKSKC
;
A
#
# COMPACT_ATOMS: atom_id res chain seq x y z
N MET A 1 8.39 -34.22 18.62
CA MET A 1 8.81 -33.97 20.01
C MET A 1 7.60 -33.37 20.71
N ASP A 2 6.98 -34.12 21.62
CA ASP A 2 5.66 -33.81 22.18
C ASP A 2 5.75 -32.60 23.12
N LEU A 3 4.73 -31.73 23.12
CA LEU A 3 4.68 -30.55 23.98
C LEU A 3 4.70 -30.95 25.47
N LYS A 4 4.19 -32.15 25.77
CA LYS A 4 4.25 -32.79 27.11
C LYS A 4 5.68 -32.99 27.61
N ASP A 5 6.64 -33.31 26.73
CA ASP A 5 8.02 -33.61 27.13
C ASP A 5 8.81 -32.35 27.52
N LYS A 6 8.36 -31.17 27.07
CA LYS A 6 8.97 -29.88 27.44
C LYS A 6 8.34 -29.24 28.68
N LEU A 7 7.22 -29.77 29.18
CA LEU A 7 6.40 -29.11 30.21
C LEU A 7 6.29 -29.87 31.54
N LYS A 8 7.08 -30.94 31.77
CA LYS A 8 7.16 -31.61 33.08
C LYS A 8 8.53 -31.49 33.77
N PRO A 9 8.59 -31.27 35.10
CA PRO A 9 7.68 -30.49 35.93
C PRO A 9 8.24 -29.08 36.15
N LEU A 10 7.41 -28.07 35.91
CA LEU A 10 7.71 -26.67 36.21
C LEU A 10 7.76 -26.53 37.74
N THR A 11 8.93 -26.74 38.32
CA THR A 11 9.12 -26.77 39.78
C THR A 11 9.76 -25.49 40.31
N LYS A 12 10.19 -24.60 39.42
CA LYS A 12 10.90 -23.37 39.76
C LYS A 12 10.27 -22.16 39.07
N VAL A 13 10.35 -21.00 39.73
CA VAL A 13 9.85 -19.71 39.23
C VAL A 13 10.46 -19.36 37.85
N GLU A 14 11.71 -19.74 37.60
CA GLU A 14 12.38 -19.58 36.31
C GLU A 14 11.68 -20.30 35.14
N ASP A 15 10.96 -21.40 35.40
CA ASP A 15 10.25 -22.12 34.35
C ASP A 15 8.97 -21.37 33.92
N VAL A 16 8.31 -20.70 34.86
CA VAL A 16 7.18 -19.79 34.60
C VAL A 16 7.64 -18.56 33.81
N LYS A 17 8.82 -18.01 34.14
CA LYS A 17 9.44 -16.91 33.36
C LYS A 17 9.75 -17.35 31.92
N ARG A 18 10.25 -18.57 31.70
CA ARG A 18 10.50 -19.13 30.36
C ARG A 18 9.23 -19.29 29.54
N ILE A 19 8.13 -19.76 30.15
CA ILE A 19 6.82 -19.83 29.49
C ILE A 19 6.31 -18.44 29.12
N THR A 20 6.51 -17.46 30.00
CA THR A 20 6.12 -16.06 29.75
C THR A 20 6.88 -15.46 28.56
N GLU A 21 8.18 -15.74 28.43
CA GLU A 21 8.96 -15.37 27.24
C GLU A 21 8.48 -16.11 25.99
N PHE A 22 8.16 -17.40 26.09
CA PHE A 22 7.65 -18.20 24.97
C PHE A 22 6.30 -17.69 24.44
N ILE A 23 5.43 -17.21 25.33
CA ILE A 23 4.11 -16.62 24.98
C ILE A 23 4.27 -15.31 24.21
N LYS A 24 5.34 -14.54 24.43
CA LYS A 24 5.61 -13.29 23.69
C LYS A 24 5.95 -13.52 22.21
N ILE A 25 6.33 -14.75 21.84
CA ILE A 25 6.77 -15.13 20.49
C ILE A 25 5.63 -15.74 19.66
N LEU A 26 4.46 -15.98 20.25
CA LEU A 26 3.30 -16.55 19.55
C LEU A 26 2.57 -15.49 18.68
N PRO A 27 1.96 -15.88 17.54
CA PRO A 27 1.30 -14.93 16.63
C PRO A 27 0.14 -14.17 17.28
N PHE A 28 -0.08 -12.93 16.81
CA PHE A 28 -1.18 -12.07 17.24
C PHE A 28 -2.54 -12.73 16.98
N GLY A 29 -3.31 -12.97 18.05
CA GLY A 29 -4.64 -13.60 18.04
C GLY A 29 -4.97 -14.40 19.31
N LEU A 30 -3.95 -14.85 20.05
CA LEU A 30 -4.11 -15.50 21.36
C LEU A 30 -4.11 -14.51 22.55
N LYS A 31 -3.85 -13.23 22.28
CA LYS A 31 -3.57 -12.19 23.27
C LYS A 31 -4.73 -11.95 24.24
N ASP A 32 -5.97 -12.05 23.78
CA ASP A 32 -7.16 -11.76 24.59
C ASP A 32 -7.49 -12.91 25.56
N ARG A 33 -7.15 -14.17 25.22
CA ARG A 33 -7.32 -15.33 26.11
C ARG A 33 -6.24 -15.43 27.19
N TYR A 34 -5.03 -14.94 26.89
CA TYR A 34 -3.92 -14.89 27.82
C TYR A 34 -3.91 -13.62 28.69
N GLN A 35 -4.81 -12.68 28.46
CA GLN A 35 -4.88 -11.43 29.23
C GLN A 35 -5.21 -11.71 30.70
N HIS A 36 -5.98 -12.76 31.00
CA HIS A 36 -6.24 -13.19 32.39
C HIS A 36 -4.97 -13.72 33.07
N ILE A 37 -4.21 -14.60 32.39
CA ILE A 37 -2.93 -15.14 32.89
C ILE A 37 -1.89 -14.02 33.00
N THR A 38 -1.85 -13.11 32.03
CA THR A 38 -0.92 -11.97 32.00
C THR A 38 -1.25 -10.95 33.08
N ASN A 39 -2.52 -10.74 33.42
CA ASN A 39 -2.95 -9.89 34.52
C ASN A 39 -2.66 -10.55 35.88
N LEU A 40 -2.87 -11.86 36.01
CA LEU A 40 -2.43 -12.66 37.15
C LEU A 40 -0.91 -12.59 37.34
N LEU A 41 -0.12 -12.65 36.27
CA LEU A 41 1.36 -12.59 36.32
C LEU A 41 1.93 -11.16 36.46
N ASN A 42 1.17 -10.11 36.12
CA ASN A 42 1.61 -8.73 36.27
C ASN A 42 1.25 -8.13 37.64
N ASN A 43 0.14 -8.57 38.25
CA ASN A 43 -0.21 -8.18 39.63
C ASN A 43 0.72 -8.83 40.69
N THR A 44 1.61 -9.71 40.27
CA THR A 44 2.43 -10.60 41.11
C THR A 44 3.92 -10.30 41.04
N LYS A 45 4.32 -9.19 40.39
CA LYS A 45 5.74 -8.85 40.15
C LYS A 45 6.58 -8.50 41.38
N ASN A 46 6.00 -8.36 42.58
CA ASN A 46 6.70 -7.86 43.77
C ASN A 46 6.48 -8.65 45.08
N GLN A 47 6.02 -9.92 45.05
CA GLN A 47 5.88 -10.73 46.26
C GLN A 47 6.59 -12.08 46.15
N GLU A 48 7.27 -12.48 47.23
CA GLU A 48 7.77 -13.85 47.42
C GLU A 48 6.58 -14.77 47.72
N TYR A 49 6.42 -15.83 46.94
CA TYR A 49 5.32 -16.78 47.08
C TYR A 49 5.67 -17.90 48.05
N SER A 50 4.70 -18.32 48.85
CA SER A 50 4.76 -19.59 49.57
C SER A 50 4.61 -20.75 48.58
N VAL A 51 5.21 -21.90 48.91
CA VAL A 51 5.11 -23.14 48.12
C VAL A 51 3.64 -23.52 47.82
N THR A 52 2.74 -23.19 48.75
CA THR A 52 1.30 -23.48 48.67
C THR A 52 0.59 -22.65 47.60
N GLU A 53 0.99 -21.39 47.39
CA GLU A 53 0.41 -20.52 46.35
C GLU A 53 0.85 -20.94 44.95
N VAL A 54 2.11 -21.37 44.80
CA VAL A 54 2.63 -21.92 43.55
C VAL A 54 1.92 -23.24 43.21
N ALA A 55 1.67 -24.10 44.20
CA ALA A 55 0.92 -25.34 44.01
C ALA A 55 -0.52 -25.09 43.54
N GLY A 56 -1.21 -24.08 44.09
CA GLY A 56 -2.56 -23.70 43.63
C GLY A 56 -2.59 -23.19 42.19
N LEU A 57 -1.56 -22.44 41.77
CA LEU A 57 -1.41 -21.96 40.40
C LEU A 57 -1.13 -23.10 39.41
N ILE A 58 -0.29 -24.05 39.80
CA ILE A 58 -0.03 -25.27 39.02
C ILE A 58 -1.30 -26.11 38.89
N GLN A 59 -2.02 -26.34 39.99
CA GLN A 59 -3.27 -27.11 39.99
C GLN A 59 -4.35 -26.47 39.11
N THR A 60 -4.42 -25.13 39.08
CA THR A 60 -5.31 -24.37 38.19
C THR A 60 -4.91 -24.52 36.72
N LEU A 61 -3.61 -24.48 36.40
CA LEU A 61 -3.13 -24.69 35.04
C LEU A 61 -3.37 -26.14 34.58
N GLU A 62 -3.17 -27.11 35.47
CA GLU A 62 -3.41 -28.54 35.22
C GLU A 62 -4.90 -28.88 35.04
N THR A 63 -5.83 -28.11 35.61
CA THR A 63 -7.27 -28.28 35.35
C THR A 63 -7.71 -27.66 34.01
N ILE A 64 -6.99 -26.64 33.56
CA ILE A 64 -7.31 -25.91 32.32
C ILE A 64 -6.72 -26.62 31.09
N LEU A 65 -5.52 -27.20 31.20
CA LEU A 65 -4.77 -27.81 30.10
C LEU A 65 -5.47 -29.02 29.42
N PRO A 66 -6.12 -29.96 30.12
CA PRO A 66 -6.81 -31.10 29.49
C PRO A 66 -7.98 -30.66 28.61
N ARG A 67 -8.71 -29.59 28.99
CA ARG A 67 -9.82 -29.03 28.19
C ARG A 67 -9.38 -28.45 26.84
N PHE A 68 -8.08 -28.24 26.65
CA PHE A 68 -7.50 -27.84 25.37
C PHE A 68 -7.08 -29.03 24.49
N GLN A 69 -6.86 -30.23 25.07
CA GLN A 69 -6.54 -31.45 24.32
C GLN A 69 -7.80 -32.14 23.78
N ASP A 70 -8.91 -32.13 24.52
CA ASP A 70 -10.17 -32.76 24.09
C ASP A 70 -10.84 -32.06 22.89
N ASN A 71 -10.38 -30.85 22.52
CA ASN A 71 -10.84 -30.14 21.32
C ASN A 71 -10.01 -30.45 20.06
N ILE A 72 -8.98 -31.31 20.15
CA ILE A 72 -8.09 -31.65 19.02
C ILE A 72 -8.22 -33.14 18.63
N SER A 73 -8.78 -33.99 19.49
CA SER A 73 -8.94 -35.42 19.22
C SER A 73 -10.30 -35.92 19.67
N ASP A 74 -11.35 -35.66 18.88
CA ASP A 74 -12.45 -36.61 18.63
C ASP A 74 -13.49 -35.98 17.69
N VAL A 75 -13.55 -36.48 16.45
CA VAL A 75 -14.76 -36.42 15.62
C VAL A 75 -14.94 -37.77 14.94
N SER A 76 -15.62 -38.67 15.65
CA SER A 76 -16.44 -39.68 15.01
C SER A 76 -17.73 -39.86 15.82
N SER A 77 -18.84 -39.95 15.09
CA SER A 77 -20.20 -40.24 15.49
C SER A 77 -21.13 -39.05 15.80
N GLU A 78 -22.31 -39.20 15.20
CA GLU A 78 -23.48 -38.35 15.18
C GLU A 78 -24.14 -38.27 16.56
N SER A 79 -24.64 -37.08 16.92
CA SER A 79 -26.06 -36.83 17.23
C SER A 79 -26.28 -35.63 18.16
N ALA A 80 -27.43 -35.02 17.94
CA ALA A 80 -28.23 -34.19 18.85
C ALA A 80 -27.90 -32.69 19.02
N GLU A 81 -28.94 -31.94 18.67
CA GLU A 81 -29.25 -30.53 18.80
C GLU A 81 -29.27 -30.00 20.26
N GLU A 82 -29.24 -28.66 20.33
CA GLU A 82 -29.63 -27.77 21.44
C GLU A 82 -28.70 -27.65 22.66
N GLU A 83 -28.00 -26.51 22.75
CA GLU A 83 -28.47 -25.46 23.66
C GLU A 83 -27.86 -24.08 23.33
N CYS A 84 -28.72 -23.07 23.44
CA CYS A 84 -28.51 -21.70 23.00
C CYS A 84 -28.07 -20.83 24.19
N SER A 85 -26.80 -20.41 24.24
CA SER A 85 -26.41 -19.07 24.71
C SER A 85 -24.93 -18.80 24.47
N ASN A 86 -24.61 -17.79 23.65
CA ASN A 86 -23.42 -16.95 23.81
C ASN A 86 -23.52 -15.73 22.89
N TYR A 87 -24.20 -14.71 23.41
CA TYR A 87 -24.26 -13.38 22.81
C TYR A 87 -23.00 -12.57 23.21
N ILE A 88 -21.81 -13.00 22.78
CA ILE A 88 -20.57 -12.20 22.84
C ILE A 88 -19.71 -12.52 21.61
N LYS A 89 -19.36 -11.48 20.84
CA LYS A 89 -18.34 -11.39 19.77
C LYS A 89 -17.70 -12.72 19.30
N GLY A 90 -18.14 -13.23 18.16
CA GLY A 90 -17.28 -14.04 17.27
C GLY A 90 -17.02 -15.50 17.66
N GLY A 91 -17.96 -16.20 18.30
CA GLY A 91 -17.89 -17.65 18.46
C GLY A 91 -18.05 -18.39 17.12
N ILE A 92 -17.01 -19.08 16.66
CA ILE A 92 -17.00 -19.89 15.43
C ILE A 92 -17.69 -21.23 15.73
N CYS A 93 -18.89 -21.44 15.17
CA CYS A 93 -19.49 -22.76 15.08
C CYS A 93 -18.87 -23.50 13.89
N ASN A 94 -18.56 -24.79 14.06
CA ASN A 94 -18.04 -25.67 12.99
C ASN A 94 -19.06 -25.93 11.85
N VAL A 95 -20.23 -25.28 11.88
CA VAL A 95 -21.28 -25.38 10.86
C VAL A 95 -21.57 -24.00 10.22
N GLY A 96 -20.75 -23.68 9.22
CA GLY A 96 -21.16 -23.16 7.91
C GLY A 96 -21.67 -21.73 7.75
N VAL A 97 -22.09 -21.01 8.79
CA VAL A 97 -22.77 -19.71 8.63
C VAL A 97 -22.21 -18.60 9.52
N VAL A 98 -21.92 -17.44 8.93
CA VAL A 98 -21.43 -16.26 9.66
C VAL A 98 -22.52 -15.19 9.74
N ASN A 99 -22.97 -14.85 10.95
CA ASN A 99 -23.88 -13.72 11.14
C ASN A 99 -23.07 -12.43 11.35
N ILE A 100 -23.26 -11.46 10.46
CA ILE A 100 -22.53 -10.19 10.48
C ILE A 100 -23.49 -9.08 10.90
N PHE A 101 -23.28 -8.56 12.11
CA PHE A 101 -24.06 -7.45 12.63
C PHE A 101 -23.29 -6.13 12.50
N PRO A 102 -23.99 -5.02 12.21
CA PRO A 102 -23.42 -3.68 12.25
C PRO A 102 -22.82 -3.34 13.63
N PRO A 103 -21.67 -2.65 13.73
CA PRO A 103 -20.99 -2.31 14.99
C PRO A 103 -21.65 -1.14 15.73
N ILE A 104 -22.97 -1.18 15.95
CA ILE A 104 -23.71 -0.06 16.55
C ILE A 104 -23.62 -0.15 18.07
N THR A 105 -22.96 0.82 18.69
CA THR A 105 -22.92 0.92 20.15
C THR A 105 -24.02 1.82 20.70
N LYS A 106 -24.36 2.91 20.00
CA LYS A 106 -25.42 3.86 20.38
C LYS A 106 -26.07 4.52 19.17
N CYS A 107 -27.37 4.78 19.25
CA CYS A 107 -28.13 5.60 18.31
C CYS A 107 -29.24 6.36 19.07
N CYS A 108 -29.89 7.32 18.42
CA CYS A 108 -30.89 8.19 19.07
C CYS A 108 -32.28 7.55 19.26
N GLY A 109 -32.50 6.32 18.78
CA GLY A 109 -33.79 5.63 18.85
C GLY A 109 -33.65 4.11 18.88
N ILE A 110 -34.79 3.41 18.85
CA ILE A 110 -34.87 1.95 18.86
C ILE A 110 -34.33 1.41 17.54
N LEU A 111 -33.41 0.47 17.65
CA LEU A 111 -32.79 -0.22 16.53
C LEU A 111 -33.61 -1.47 16.18
N LYS A 112 -34.00 -1.61 14.91
CA LYS A 112 -34.72 -2.78 14.40
C LYS A 112 -33.98 -3.38 13.22
N THR A 113 -33.80 -4.70 13.22
CA THR A 113 -33.33 -5.42 12.03
C THR A 113 -34.41 -5.32 10.95
N VAL A 114 -34.04 -4.80 9.78
CA VAL A 114 -34.97 -4.61 8.65
C VAL A 114 -34.73 -5.58 7.51
N ALA A 115 -33.53 -6.13 7.39
CA ALA A 115 -33.19 -7.12 6.39
C ALA A 115 -32.03 -8.00 6.88
N SER A 116 -32.00 -9.23 6.39
CA SER A 116 -30.83 -10.10 6.44
C SER A 116 -30.54 -10.55 5.02
N LYS A 117 -29.35 -10.25 4.51
CA LYS A 117 -28.94 -10.57 3.14
C LYS A 117 -27.86 -11.64 3.18
N SER A 118 -28.04 -12.68 2.35
CA SER A 118 -26.97 -13.66 2.12
C SER A 118 -25.78 -12.99 1.43
N CYS A 119 -24.57 -13.36 1.82
CA CYS A 119 -23.31 -12.88 1.25
C CYS A 119 -22.26 -13.99 1.29
N THR A 120 -21.24 -13.89 0.45
CA THR A 120 -20.06 -14.76 0.50
C THR A 120 -19.01 -14.13 1.43
N VAL A 121 -18.53 -14.89 2.40
CA VAL A 121 -17.51 -14.42 3.36
C VAL A 121 -16.18 -15.15 3.13
N TYR A 122 -15.17 -14.38 2.72
CA TYR A 122 -13.81 -14.89 2.48
C TYR A 122 -12.91 -14.71 3.72
N ARG A 123 -12.14 -15.75 4.08
CA ARG A 123 -11.29 -15.81 5.29
C ARG A 123 -9.97 -16.52 5.00
N SER A 124 -8.89 -16.14 5.67
CA SER A 124 -7.51 -16.58 5.41
C SER A 124 -7.19 -18.07 5.53
N ARG A 125 -8.00 -18.85 6.25
CA ARG A 125 -7.70 -20.25 6.60
C ARG A 125 -8.90 -21.18 6.47
N PHE A 126 -9.96 -20.68 5.83
CA PHE A 126 -11.22 -21.39 5.75
C PHE A 126 -11.79 -21.23 4.36
N LYS A 127 -12.54 -22.25 3.96
CA LYS A 127 -13.38 -22.16 2.77
C LYS A 127 -14.30 -20.94 2.85
N PRO A 128 -14.66 -20.34 1.71
CA PRO A 128 -15.77 -19.40 1.65
C PRO A 128 -16.97 -19.99 2.38
N VAL A 129 -17.63 -19.15 3.18
CA VAL A 129 -18.85 -19.55 3.88
C VAL A 129 -19.96 -18.58 3.54
N THR A 130 -21.19 -19.07 3.57
CA THR A 130 -22.37 -18.24 3.48
C THR A 130 -22.47 -17.40 4.76
N GLY A 131 -22.55 -16.09 4.60
CA GLY A 131 -22.82 -15.16 5.68
C GLY A 131 -24.19 -14.54 5.55
N PHE A 132 -24.77 -14.13 6.67
CA PHE A 132 -25.96 -13.30 6.72
C PHE A 132 -25.57 -11.92 7.25
N MET A 133 -25.60 -10.93 6.36
CA MET A 133 -25.37 -9.54 6.72
C MET A 133 -26.69 -8.90 7.15
N HIS A 134 -26.75 -8.52 8.42
CA HIS A 134 -27.92 -7.88 9.01
C HIS A 134 -27.89 -6.37 8.75
N GLU A 135 -29.00 -5.82 8.27
CA GLU A 135 -29.20 -4.38 8.15
C GLU A 135 -30.11 -3.90 9.29
N ILE A 136 -29.65 -2.91 10.06
CA ILE A 136 -30.36 -2.39 11.23
C ILE A 136 -30.77 -0.94 10.97
N LYS A 137 -32.06 -0.62 11.15
CA LYS A 137 -32.57 0.75 10.97
C LYS A 137 -32.96 1.35 12.32
N CYS A 138 -32.55 2.60 12.56
CA CYS A 138 -33.05 3.39 13.68
C CYS A 138 -34.43 3.97 13.36
N ASN A 139 -35.41 3.77 14.24
CA ASN A 139 -36.76 4.32 14.06
C ASN A 139 -36.86 5.85 14.18
N LYS A 140 -35.90 6.51 14.86
CA LYS A 140 -35.94 7.95 15.11
C LYS A 140 -35.23 8.76 14.03
N CYS A 141 -33.97 8.46 13.73
CA CYS A 141 -33.21 9.18 12.69
C CYS A 141 -33.26 8.54 11.29
N ASN A 142 -33.91 7.37 11.15
CA ASN A 142 -33.96 6.60 9.91
C ASN A 142 -32.60 6.16 9.35
N THR A 143 -31.51 6.24 10.11
CA THR A 143 -30.19 5.72 9.70
C THR A 143 -30.25 4.20 9.54
N LEU A 144 -29.73 3.69 8.41
CA LEU A 144 -29.62 2.27 8.10
C LEU A 144 -28.17 1.82 8.24
N TYR A 145 -27.88 1.02 9.24
CA TYR A 145 -26.56 0.50 9.56
C TYR A 145 -26.31 -0.86 8.89
N LYS A 146 -25.12 -1.06 8.32
CA LYS A 146 -24.65 -2.28 7.67
C LYS A 146 -23.31 -2.74 8.28
N CYS A 147 -22.69 -3.78 7.70
CA CYS A 147 -21.43 -4.36 8.18
C CYS A 147 -20.31 -3.32 8.38
N SER A 148 -19.92 -2.59 7.34
CA SER A 148 -18.82 -1.59 7.41
C SER A 148 -19.25 -0.18 7.04
N THR A 149 -20.53 0.02 6.75
CA THR A 149 -21.12 1.29 6.35
C THR A 149 -22.43 1.57 7.08
N TYR A 150 -22.87 2.81 7.02
CA TYR A 150 -24.22 3.22 7.42
C TYR A 150 -24.77 4.25 6.43
N LYS A 151 -26.08 4.26 6.23
CA LYS A 151 -26.77 5.17 5.33
C LYS A 151 -27.61 6.16 6.11
N VAL A 152 -27.29 7.44 5.99
CA VAL A 152 -27.97 8.56 6.65
C VAL A 152 -28.35 9.59 5.60
N LYS A 153 -29.61 10.04 5.59
CA LYS A 153 -30.13 11.04 4.63
C LYS A 153 -29.80 10.72 3.16
N GLY A 154 -29.88 9.45 2.78
CA GLY A 154 -29.60 8.99 1.41
C GLY A 154 -28.12 8.75 1.09
N LYS A 155 -27.19 9.30 1.88
CA LYS A 155 -25.75 9.07 1.74
C LYS A 155 -25.33 7.83 2.50
N GLU A 156 -24.55 6.96 1.87
CA GLU A 156 -23.92 5.82 2.53
C GLU A 156 -22.48 6.18 2.87
N LEU A 157 -22.05 5.95 4.10
CA LEU A 157 -20.76 6.37 4.67
C LEU A 157 -20.08 5.17 5.33
N TYR A 158 -18.75 5.12 5.29
CA TYR A 158 -18.00 4.17 6.12
C TYR A 158 -18.02 4.60 7.58
N TYR A 159 -17.99 3.63 8.50
CA TYR A 159 -17.74 3.95 9.91
C TYR A 159 -16.34 4.53 10.09
N LYS A 160 -16.18 5.44 11.05
CA LYS A 160 -14.86 6.00 11.41
C LYS A 160 -13.87 4.90 11.84
N ASP A 161 -14.37 3.85 12.44
CA ASP A 161 -13.64 2.68 12.90
C ASP A 161 -13.82 1.47 11.96
N ALA A 162 -14.26 1.67 10.72
CA ALA A 162 -14.48 0.59 9.74
C ALA A 162 -13.25 -0.32 9.56
N LEU A 163 -12.04 0.25 9.68
CA LEU A 163 -10.78 -0.48 9.59
C LEU A 163 -10.48 -1.32 10.83
N THR A 164 -11.17 -1.12 11.95
CA THR A 164 -11.02 -1.91 13.18
C THR A 164 -11.95 -3.12 13.22
N LEU A 165 -12.95 -3.17 12.35
CA LEU A 165 -13.92 -4.26 12.27
C LEU A 165 -13.26 -5.55 11.77
N ASP A 166 -13.78 -6.69 12.23
CA ASP A 166 -13.29 -8.01 11.82
C ASP A 166 -13.66 -8.34 10.37
N TYR A 167 -14.70 -7.69 9.84
CA TYR A 167 -15.23 -7.90 8.51
C TYR A 167 -15.35 -6.58 7.74
N PHE A 168 -14.93 -6.62 6.48
CA PHE A 168 -14.96 -5.50 5.56
C PHE A 168 -15.86 -5.83 4.37
N MET A 169 -16.87 -4.98 4.13
CA MET A 169 -17.83 -5.17 3.04
C MET A 169 -17.27 -4.52 1.77
N SER A 170 -17.06 -5.33 0.73
CA SER A 170 -16.64 -4.83 -0.58
C SER A 170 -17.86 -4.42 -1.41
N THR A 171 -18.82 -5.33 -1.54
CA THR A 171 -20.07 -5.18 -2.26
C THR A 171 -21.24 -5.60 -1.35
N CYS A 172 -22.48 -5.49 -1.81
CA CYS A 172 -23.65 -5.92 -1.04
C CYS A 172 -23.71 -7.43 -0.76
N ASP A 173 -22.97 -8.23 -1.53
CA ASP A 173 -22.97 -9.69 -1.51
C ASP A 173 -21.59 -10.29 -1.18
N THR A 174 -20.55 -9.47 -1.00
CA THR A 174 -19.18 -9.94 -0.74
C THR A 174 -18.55 -9.26 0.46
N VAL A 175 -18.13 -10.08 1.42
CA VAL A 175 -17.45 -9.66 2.65
C VAL A 175 -16.11 -10.38 2.78
N PHE A 176 -15.10 -9.66 3.25
CA PHE A 176 -13.79 -10.21 3.53
C PHE A 176 -13.48 -10.05 5.01
N SER A 177 -12.88 -11.07 5.63
CA SER A 177 -12.28 -10.84 6.95
C SER A 177 -11.09 -9.89 6.82
N LYS A 178 -10.91 -9.03 7.83
CA LYS A 178 -9.77 -8.12 7.91
C LYS A 178 -8.45 -8.87 7.90
N GLU A 179 -8.38 -10.02 8.59
CA GLU A 179 -7.21 -10.89 8.58
C GLU A 179 -6.82 -11.31 7.16
N PHE A 180 -7.80 -11.72 6.34
CA PHE A 180 -7.55 -12.10 4.96
C PHE A 180 -7.03 -10.93 4.13
N LEU A 181 -7.63 -9.75 4.23
CA LEU A 181 -7.13 -8.55 3.54
C LEU A 181 -5.72 -8.14 3.99
N ASN A 182 -5.33 -8.43 5.24
CA ASN A 182 -3.96 -8.21 5.71
C ASN A 182 -2.97 -9.22 5.12
N ILE A 183 -3.41 -10.47 4.90
CA ILE A 183 -2.59 -11.46 4.17
C ILE A 183 -2.43 -11.04 2.71
N VAL A 184 -3.47 -10.48 2.09
CA VAL A 184 -3.36 -9.91 0.73
C VAL A 184 -2.29 -8.82 0.68
N ASP A 185 -2.23 -7.91 1.66
CA ASP A 185 -1.16 -6.92 1.76
C ASP A 185 0.23 -7.58 1.80
N ILE A 186 0.40 -8.62 2.62
CA ILE A 186 1.66 -9.37 2.74
C ILE A 186 2.01 -10.05 1.41
N ASP A 187 1.06 -10.68 0.74
CA ASP A 187 1.29 -11.43 -0.49
C ASP A 187 1.62 -10.50 -1.66
N LEU A 188 0.94 -9.35 -1.75
CA LEU A 188 1.32 -8.28 -2.66
C LEU A 188 2.75 -7.84 -2.34
N TYR A 189 3.04 -7.40 -1.12
CA TYR A 189 4.31 -6.75 -0.80
C TYR A 189 5.53 -7.68 -0.75
N ARG A 190 5.40 -8.86 -0.14
CA ARG A 190 6.52 -9.80 0.07
C ARG A 190 6.69 -10.78 -1.07
N LYS A 191 5.59 -11.28 -1.63
CA LYS A 191 5.61 -12.28 -2.70
C LYS A 191 5.52 -11.66 -4.09
N ALA A 192 5.24 -10.35 -4.19
CA ALA A 192 4.96 -9.69 -5.47
C ALA A 192 3.85 -10.40 -6.26
N ALA A 193 2.90 -11.00 -5.53
CA ALA A 193 1.80 -11.72 -6.14
C ALA A 193 0.86 -10.74 -6.86
N SER A 194 0.16 -11.23 -7.88
CA SER A 194 -0.96 -10.49 -8.48
C SER A 194 -2.26 -10.83 -7.75
N PHE A 195 -3.27 -9.95 -7.82
CA PHE A 195 -4.60 -10.28 -7.30
C PHE A 195 -5.18 -11.55 -7.91
N GLU A 196 -4.84 -11.86 -9.16
CA GLU A 196 -5.25 -13.09 -9.84
C GLU A 196 -4.59 -14.33 -9.24
N SER A 197 -3.27 -14.30 -9.04
CA SER A 197 -2.58 -15.42 -8.41
C SER A 197 -3.01 -15.63 -6.95
N ILE A 198 -3.33 -14.56 -6.21
CA ILE A 198 -3.85 -14.68 -4.84
C ILE A 198 -5.24 -15.32 -4.85
N ALA A 199 -6.12 -14.86 -5.75
CA ALA A 199 -7.47 -15.41 -5.89
C ALA A 199 -7.46 -16.88 -6.33
N TYR A 200 -6.59 -17.26 -7.28
CA TYR A 200 -6.45 -18.65 -7.72
C TYR A 200 -5.88 -19.54 -6.63
N ALA A 201 -4.80 -19.12 -5.97
CA ALA A 201 -4.23 -19.89 -4.86
C ALA A 201 -5.27 -20.14 -3.74
N TYR A 202 -6.08 -19.13 -3.44
CA TYR A 202 -7.18 -19.26 -2.49
C TYR A 202 -8.24 -20.26 -2.95
N ASN A 203 -8.69 -20.19 -4.21
CA ASN A 203 -9.68 -21.14 -4.72
C ASN A 203 -9.12 -22.57 -4.81
N ASP A 204 -7.86 -22.75 -5.21
CA ASP A 204 -7.19 -24.04 -5.25
C ASP A 204 -7.12 -24.68 -3.87
N GLU A 205 -6.74 -23.90 -2.85
CA GLU A 205 -6.64 -24.37 -1.47
C GLU A 205 -7.99 -24.83 -0.90
N PHE A 206 -9.07 -24.08 -1.18
CA PHE A 206 -10.35 -24.27 -0.48
C PHE A 206 -11.44 -24.96 -1.29
N LEU A 207 -11.46 -24.78 -2.61
CA LEU A 207 -12.45 -25.37 -3.52
C LEU A 207 -11.85 -26.55 -4.31
N GLY A 208 -10.52 -26.65 -4.39
CA GLY A 208 -9.82 -27.61 -5.24
C GLY A 208 -10.04 -27.34 -6.73
N CYS A 209 -9.48 -28.17 -7.62
CA CYS A 209 -9.52 -27.92 -9.08
C CYS A 209 -10.93 -27.76 -9.69
N LYS A 210 -11.99 -28.19 -8.98
CA LYS A 210 -13.38 -28.13 -9.44
C LYS A 210 -13.89 -26.70 -9.67
N TRP A 211 -13.28 -25.68 -9.07
CA TRP A 211 -13.71 -24.31 -9.29
C TRP A 211 -13.49 -23.84 -10.73
N MET A 212 -12.55 -24.45 -11.46
CA MET A 212 -12.30 -24.14 -12.88
C MET A 212 -13.46 -24.59 -13.79
N ASP A 213 -14.18 -25.65 -13.40
CA ASP A 213 -15.32 -26.20 -14.16
C ASP A 213 -16.67 -25.67 -13.65
N SER A 214 -16.67 -24.97 -12.51
CA SER A 214 -17.90 -24.52 -11.85
C SER A 214 -18.53 -23.34 -12.56
N SER A 215 -19.80 -23.50 -12.94
CA SER A 215 -20.67 -22.39 -13.36
C SER A 215 -21.14 -21.54 -12.18
N ASN A 216 -20.94 -21.99 -10.93
CA ASN A 216 -21.42 -21.31 -9.73
C ASN A 216 -20.46 -20.17 -9.32
N SER A 217 -20.62 -19.02 -9.98
CA SER A 217 -19.74 -17.86 -9.85
C SER A 217 -19.72 -17.17 -8.48
N THR A 218 -20.68 -17.45 -7.59
CA THR A 218 -20.88 -16.67 -6.35
C THR A 218 -19.89 -17.03 -5.24
N GLU A 219 -19.42 -18.28 -5.16
CA GLU A 219 -18.44 -18.74 -4.17
C GLU A 219 -16.99 -18.50 -4.62
N ILE A 220 -16.75 -18.50 -5.93
CA ILE A 220 -15.42 -18.35 -6.51
C ILE A 220 -14.87 -16.96 -6.19
N LEU A 221 -13.70 -16.90 -5.56
CA LEU A 221 -12.99 -15.65 -5.40
C LEU A 221 -12.38 -15.27 -6.75
N ASP A 222 -12.87 -14.20 -7.36
CA ASP A 222 -12.25 -13.64 -8.55
C ASP A 222 -11.37 -12.43 -8.23
N ARG A 223 -10.40 -12.14 -9.11
CA ARG A 223 -9.45 -11.04 -8.94
C ARG A 223 -10.10 -9.65 -8.86
N ARG A 224 -11.27 -9.44 -9.48
CA ARG A 224 -12.00 -8.15 -9.47
C ARG A 224 -12.59 -7.92 -8.09
N ARG A 225 -13.30 -8.91 -7.52
CA ARG A 225 -13.83 -8.85 -6.14
C ARG A 225 -12.73 -8.57 -5.12
N LEU A 226 -11.62 -9.31 -5.22
CA LEU A 226 -10.48 -9.16 -4.33
C LEU A 226 -9.82 -7.79 -4.46
N SER A 227 -9.48 -7.38 -5.69
CA SER A 227 -8.82 -6.09 -5.92
C SER A 227 -9.72 -4.92 -5.53
N GLU A 228 -11.02 -4.99 -5.78
CA GLU A 228 -11.98 -3.98 -5.37
C GLU A 228 -12.01 -3.81 -3.85
N ALA A 229 -12.14 -4.92 -3.11
CA ALA A 229 -12.12 -4.90 -1.66
C ALA A 229 -10.83 -4.29 -1.12
N TRP A 230 -9.71 -4.68 -1.72
CA TRP A 230 -8.39 -4.16 -1.38
C TRP A 230 -8.28 -2.66 -1.66
N TYR A 231 -8.71 -2.17 -2.82
CA TYR A 231 -8.66 -0.73 -3.13
C TYR A 231 -9.55 0.10 -2.20
N LYS A 232 -10.77 -0.39 -1.89
CA LYS A 232 -11.68 0.28 -0.93
C LYS A 232 -11.11 0.31 0.48
N LYS A 233 -10.54 -0.79 0.96
CA LYS A 233 -9.83 -0.81 2.26
C LYS A 233 -8.66 0.17 2.24
N THR A 234 -7.79 0.07 1.23
CA THR A 234 -6.55 0.85 1.13
C THR A 234 -6.81 2.35 1.00
N ILE A 235 -7.82 2.79 0.26
CA ILE A 235 -8.15 4.22 0.19
C ILE A 235 -8.64 4.76 1.54
N ILE A 236 -9.45 3.99 2.28
CA ILE A 236 -9.91 4.37 3.63
C ILE A 236 -8.73 4.45 4.59
N GLU A 237 -7.81 3.48 4.54
CA GLU A 237 -6.56 3.50 5.30
C GLU A 237 -5.77 4.77 5.04
N MET A 238 -5.51 5.08 3.76
CA MET A 238 -4.70 6.23 3.38
C MET A 238 -5.39 7.57 3.70
N PHE A 239 -6.70 7.68 3.52
CA PHE A 239 -7.44 8.90 3.90
C PHE A 239 -7.42 9.13 5.40
N THR A 240 -7.57 8.08 6.19
CA THR A 240 -7.51 8.13 7.65
C THR A 240 -6.10 8.49 8.12
N GLU A 241 -5.10 7.82 7.59
CA GLU A 241 -3.70 8.00 7.96
C GLU A 241 -3.17 9.39 7.62
N HIS A 242 -3.56 9.92 6.45
CA HIS A 242 -3.13 11.24 5.99
C HIS A 242 -4.12 12.37 6.33
N LYS A 243 -5.18 12.08 7.09
CA LYS A 243 -6.21 13.05 7.53
C LYS A 243 -6.81 13.85 6.36
N ILE A 244 -7.07 13.19 5.23
CA ILE A 244 -7.57 13.85 4.01
C ILE A 244 -9.07 14.13 4.11
N VAL A 245 -9.83 13.25 4.77
CA VAL A 245 -11.29 13.36 4.90
C VAL A 245 -11.74 12.90 6.30
N GLU A 246 -12.64 13.65 6.93
CA GLU A 246 -13.22 13.28 8.24
C GLU A 246 -14.36 12.24 8.13
N GLU A 247 -15.11 12.26 7.03
CA GLU A 247 -16.18 11.31 6.71
C GLU A 247 -16.02 10.77 5.29
N ILE A 248 -15.83 9.46 5.17
CA ILE A 248 -15.59 8.81 3.87
C ILE A 248 -16.91 8.25 3.37
N GLU A 249 -17.44 8.82 2.28
CA GLU A 249 -18.62 8.26 1.61
C GLU A 249 -18.32 6.85 1.08
N PHE A 250 -19.31 5.97 1.10
CA PHE A 250 -19.21 4.63 0.54
C PHE A 250 -18.96 4.72 -0.95
N ILE A 251 -17.98 3.95 -1.40
CA ILE A 251 -17.45 4.05 -2.75
C ILE A 251 -18.06 2.92 -3.57
N LYS A 252 -18.90 3.27 -4.56
CA LYS A 252 -19.40 2.28 -5.50
C LYS A 252 -18.29 1.80 -6.42
N SER A 253 -18.38 0.56 -6.88
CA SER A 253 -17.37 -0.12 -7.69
C SER A 253 -16.97 0.66 -8.95
N ASP A 254 -17.95 1.27 -9.61
CA ASP A 254 -17.83 2.09 -10.82
C ASP A 254 -17.28 3.50 -10.54
N GLU A 255 -17.40 3.99 -9.30
CA GLU A 255 -16.95 5.32 -8.87
C GLU A 255 -15.52 5.30 -8.28
N ILE A 256 -14.96 4.14 -7.94
CA ILE A 256 -13.61 4.02 -7.32
C ILE A 256 -12.56 4.74 -8.15
N GLU A 257 -12.55 4.56 -9.47
CA GLU A 257 -11.50 5.15 -10.30
C GLU A 257 -11.55 6.68 -10.27
N ALA A 258 -12.73 7.26 -10.47
CA ALA A 258 -12.90 8.72 -10.45
C ALA A 258 -12.49 9.31 -9.09
N LEU A 259 -12.87 8.63 -7.99
CA LEU A 259 -12.46 9.04 -6.65
C LEU A 259 -10.94 8.97 -6.46
N LEU A 260 -10.30 7.91 -6.94
CA LEU A 260 -8.85 7.77 -6.86
C LEU A 260 -8.17 8.87 -7.68
N GLU A 261 -8.54 9.05 -8.94
CA GLU A 261 -7.99 10.10 -9.81
C GLU A 261 -8.11 11.49 -9.18
N PHE A 262 -9.26 11.80 -8.58
CA PHE A 262 -9.49 13.09 -7.90
C PHE A 262 -8.62 13.29 -6.64
N ASN A 263 -8.21 12.20 -5.98
CA ASN A 263 -7.47 12.27 -4.72
C ASN A 263 -5.99 11.85 -4.82
N VAL A 264 -5.49 11.42 -5.99
CA VAL A 264 -4.09 10.99 -6.19
C VAL A 264 -3.11 12.03 -5.64
N GLU A 265 -3.31 13.30 -5.98
CA GLU A 265 -2.41 14.37 -5.54
C GLU A 265 -2.44 14.57 -4.02
N LYS A 266 -3.62 14.58 -3.41
CA LYS A 266 -3.79 14.72 -1.95
C LYS A 266 -3.14 13.57 -1.20
N LEU A 267 -3.28 12.36 -1.73
CA LEU A 267 -2.68 11.13 -1.20
C LEU A 267 -1.15 11.20 -1.22
N TRP A 268 -0.56 11.52 -2.37
CA TRP A 268 0.89 11.68 -2.49
C TRP A 268 1.43 12.81 -1.62
N LYS A 269 0.71 13.93 -1.54
CA LYS A 269 1.03 15.03 -0.61
C LYS A 269 1.05 14.58 0.85
N GLY A 270 0.03 13.85 1.29
CA GLY A 270 -0.04 13.29 2.64
C GLY A 270 1.13 12.34 2.94
N PHE A 271 1.45 11.46 1.99
CA PHE A 271 2.58 10.56 2.06
C PHE A 271 3.93 11.30 2.13
N SER A 272 4.17 12.24 1.23
CA SER A 272 5.40 13.03 1.17
C SER A 272 5.62 13.84 2.43
N LYS A 273 4.58 14.46 2.98
CA LYS A 273 4.64 15.16 4.27
C LYS A 273 4.96 14.22 5.42
N LYS A 274 4.30 13.06 5.49
CA LYS A 274 4.59 12.05 6.52
C LYS A 274 6.06 11.64 6.49
N TRP A 275 6.59 11.26 5.33
CA TRP A 275 7.93 10.69 5.20
C TRP A 275 9.06 11.73 5.16
N SER A 276 8.75 13.02 4.99
CA SER A 276 9.68 14.14 5.20
C SER A 276 9.58 14.78 6.58
N SER A 277 8.64 14.35 7.42
CA SER A 277 8.46 14.85 8.79
C SER A 277 9.38 14.16 9.80
N SER A 278 9.29 14.61 11.06
CA SER A 278 9.95 13.96 12.18
C SER A 278 9.55 12.49 12.35
N PHE A 279 8.37 12.07 11.85
CA PHE A 279 7.97 10.66 11.85
C PHE A 279 9.06 9.77 11.22
N HIS A 280 9.70 10.21 10.15
CA HIS A 280 10.80 9.46 9.56
C HIS A 280 12.07 9.59 10.42
N THR A 281 12.54 10.81 10.67
CA THR A 281 13.85 11.03 11.30
C THR A 281 13.93 10.45 12.72
N ASP A 282 12.85 10.53 13.49
CA ASP A 282 12.78 10.01 14.86
C ASP A 282 12.81 8.47 14.90
N ASN A 283 12.45 7.84 13.77
CA ASN A 283 12.33 6.39 13.66
C ASN A 283 13.48 5.74 12.86
N CYS A 284 14.34 6.54 12.24
CA CYS A 284 15.45 6.10 11.39
C CYS A 284 16.80 6.23 12.12
N LYS A 285 17.56 5.14 12.20
CA LYS A 285 18.88 5.11 12.85
C LYS A 285 20.06 5.23 11.88
N HIS A 286 19.81 5.66 10.65
CA HIS A 286 20.87 5.85 9.67
C HIS A 286 21.68 7.12 10.02
N ALA A 287 23.01 7.02 10.13
CA ALA A 287 23.86 8.14 10.54
C ALA A 287 23.66 9.39 9.66
N GLU A 288 23.57 9.17 8.36
CA GLU A 288 23.36 10.22 7.36
C GLU A 288 21.87 10.38 6.96
N CYS A 289 20.92 10.08 7.84
CA CYS A 289 19.48 10.08 7.51
C CYS A 289 19.02 11.40 6.87
N SER A 290 18.33 11.30 5.74
CA SER A 290 17.72 12.43 5.01
C SER A 290 18.67 13.56 4.63
N LYS A 291 19.99 13.31 4.55
CA LYS A 291 20.96 14.35 4.19
C LYS A 291 20.97 14.69 2.71
N ALA A 292 20.50 13.76 1.86
CA ALA A 292 20.38 13.97 0.42
C ALA A 292 19.11 13.32 -0.12
N ILE A 293 18.59 13.90 -1.20
CA ILE A 293 17.57 13.28 -2.06
C ILE A 293 18.25 12.73 -3.30
N ILE A 294 17.87 11.52 -3.67
CA ILE A 294 18.24 10.88 -4.92
C ILE A 294 16.96 10.82 -5.75
N ILE A 295 17.03 11.32 -6.97
CA ILE A 295 15.96 11.19 -7.95
C ILE A 295 16.44 10.29 -9.07
N ASP A 296 15.54 9.46 -9.60
CA ASP A 296 15.81 8.69 -10.81
C ASP A 296 14.48 8.26 -11.47
N GLY A 297 14.53 7.95 -12.75
CA GLY A 297 13.45 7.35 -13.52
C GLY A 297 13.59 5.83 -13.57
N HIS A 298 12.47 5.13 -13.36
CA HIS A 298 12.40 3.69 -13.54
C HIS A 298 11.46 3.31 -14.66
N MET A 299 12.04 2.79 -15.75
CA MET A 299 11.27 2.35 -16.94
C MET A 299 10.56 0.99 -16.76
N LYS A 300 10.47 0.46 -15.54
CA LYS A 300 9.66 -0.72 -15.20
C LYS A 300 8.51 -0.31 -14.28
N GLY A 301 7.50 -1.16 -14.15
CA GLY A 301 6.25 -0.77 -13.47
C GLY A 301 5.37 0.11 -14.35
N THR A 302 5.40 -0.11 -15.67
CA THR A 302 4.56 0.65 -16.61
C THR A 302 3.10 0.19 -16.56
N ARG A 303 2.19 1.04 -17.04
CA ARG A 303 0.80 0.68 -17.35
C ARG A 303 0.42 1.11 -18.76
N SER A 304 -0.64 0.53 -19.30
CA SER A 304 -1.21 0.96 -20.57
C SER A 304 -1.86 2.35 -20.43
N VAL A 305 -1.58 3.23 -21.40
CA VAL A 305 -2.17 4.57 -21.50
C VAL A 305 -2.68 4.81 -22.90
N CYS A 306 -3.60 5.76 -23.04
CA CYS A 306 -4.13 6.19 -24.32
C CYS A 306 -3.01 6.79 -25.19
N ALA A 307 -3.05 6.50 -26.48
CA ALA A 307 -2.08 6.96 -27.47
C ALA A 307 -2.19 8.46 -27.82
N ALA A 308 -3.24 9.15 -27.39
CA ALA A 308 -3.46 10.55 -27.69
C ALA A 308 -2.37 11.41 -27.03
N ARG A 309 -1.65 12.19 -27.86
CA ARG A 309 -0.58 13.12 -27.46
C ARG A 309 -1.10 14.55 -27.53
N GLY A 310 -0.54 15.45 -26.71
CA GLY A 310 -0.89 16.88 -26.73
C GLY A 310 -2.34 17.20 -26.32
N VAL A 311 -3.03 16.25 -25.69
CA VAL A 311 -4.46 16.39 -25.31
C VAL A 311 -4.65 16.84 -23.87
N LYS A 312 -3.60 16.78 -23.05
CA LYS A 312 -3.62 17.27 -21.68
C LYS A 312 -2.61 18.40 -21.57
N THR A 313 -3.02 19.54 -21.06
CA THR A 313 -2.10 20.62 -20.69
C THR A 313 -1.96 20.67 -19.17
N VAL A 314 -0.76 20.98 -18.70
CA VAL A 314 -0.50 21.26 -17.30
C VAL A 314 0.14 22.63 -17.21
N GLU A 315 -0.49 23.52 -16.45
CA GLU A 315 0.05 24.85 -16.18
C GLU A 315 1.12 24.78 -15.09
N SER A 316 2.29 25.34 -15.36
CA SER A 316 3.38 25.51 -14.40
C SER A 316 3.82 26.95 -14.41
N GLU A 317 3.96 27.55 -13.24
CA GLU A 317 4.53 28.90 -13.09
C GLU A 317 5.95 28.97 -13.67
N GLU A 318 6.71 27.89 -13.51
CA GLU A 318 8.11 27.80 -13.90
C GLU A 318 8.32 27.47 -15.39
N LEU A 319 7.41 26.72 -16.01
CA LEU A 319 7.54 26.23 -17.39
C LEU A 319 6.47 26.76 -18.36
N GLY A 320 5.46 27.48 -17.88
CA GLY A 320 4.27 27.82 -18.65
C GLY A 320 3.37 26.60 -18.88
N THR A 321 2.68 26.58 -20.02
CA THR A 321 1.83 25.47 -20.44
C THR A 321 2.68 24.31 -20.96
N VAL A 322 2.61 23.16 -20.28
CA VAL A 322 3.27 21.91 -20.70
C VAL A 322 2.24 20.97 -21.30
N GLU A 323 2.46 20.58 -22.56
CA GLU A 323 1.65 19.55 -23.22
C GLU A 323 2.05 18.14 -22.77
N MET A 324 1.04 17.32 -22.49
CA MET A 324 1.17 15.95 -22.01
C MET A 324 0.25 15.00 -22.79
N SER A 325 0.62 13.73 -22.79
CA SER A 325 -0.23 12.65 -23.32
C SER A 325 -1.41 12.36 -22.40
N CYS A 326 -2.45 11.73 -22.96
CA CYS A 326 -3.59 11.27 -22.19
C CYS A 326 -3.17 10.23 -21.14
N THR A 327 -3.61 10.44 -19.90
CA THR A 327 -3.30 9.54 -18.77
C THR A 327 -4.29 8.39 -18.64
N LYS A 328 -5.42 8.40 -19.38
CA LYS A 328 -6.47 7.39 -19.26
C LYS A 328 -6.05 6.05 -19.86
N MET A 329 -6.62 4.97 -19.33
CA MET A 329 -6.41 3.62 -19.85
C MET A 329 -7.14 3.46 -21.20
N PRO A 330 -6.53 2.79 -22.20
CA PRO A 330 -7.19 2.55 -23.48
C PRO A 330 -8.33 1.53 -23.33
N CYS A 331 -9.34 1.63 -24.21
CA CYS A 331 -10.42 0.66 -24.29
C CYS A 331 -9.89 -0.72 -24.73
N LYS A 332 -10.60 -1.80 -24.38
CA LYS A 332 -10.24 -3.16 -24.81
C LYS A 332 -10.20 -3.21 -26.36
N GLY A 333 -9.05 -3.60 -26.91
CA GLY A 333 -8.85 -3.70 -28.37
C GLY A 333 -8.58 -2.37 -29.07
N SER A 334 -8.42 -1.25 -28.34
CA SER A 334 -8.06 0.06 -28.91
C SER A 334 -6.73 0.56 -28.33
N LEU A 335 -6.10 1.50 -29.04
CA LEU A 335 -4.98 2.29 -28.54
C LEU A 335 -5.45 3.55 -27.81
N TYR A 336 -6.75 3.88 -27.88
CA TYR A 336 -7.33 5.10 -27.35
C TYR A 336 -8.34 4.79 -26.24
N CYS A 337 -8.50 5.73 -25.30
CA CYS A 337 -9.57 5.68 -24.31
C CYS A 337 -10.91 6.08 -24.93
N HIS A 338 -11.99 6.01 -24.15
CA HIS A 338 -13.33 6.38 -24.63
C HIS A 338 -13.38 7.81 -25.20
N ASP A 339 -12.76 8.76 -24.51
CA ASP A 339 -12.72 10.18 -24.92
C ASP A 339 -11.99 10.42 -26.25
N HIS A 340 -11.02 9.56 -26.59
CA HIS A 340 -10.15 9.74 -27.76
C HIS A 340 -10.38 8.67 -28.83
N LYS A 341 -11.48 7.92 -28.74
CA LYS A 341 -11.78 6.81 -29.66
C LYS A 341 -11.95 7.30 -31.10
N SER A 342 -12.40 8.54 -31.31
CA SER A 342 -12.53 9.17 -32.63
C SER A 342 -11.18 9.32 -33.36
N LEU A 343 -10.09 9.61 -32.65
CA LEU A 343 -8.74 9.77 -33.23
C LEU A 343 -8.22 8.49 -33.90
N GLN A 344 -8.73 7.32 -33.49
CA GLN A 344 -8.37 6.04 -34.12
C GLN A 344 -8.79 6.00 -35.59
N MET A 345 -9.95 6.61 -35.93
CA MET A 345 -10.51 6.56 -37.28
C MET A 345 -9.78 7.49 -38.25
N GLU A 346 -9.16 8.55 -37.74
CA GLU A 346 -8.38 9.52 -38.53
C GLU A 346 -6.98 8.98 -38.84
N ASN A 347 -6.29 8.40 -37.86
CA ASN A 347 -4.92 7.89 -38.03
C ASN A 347 -4.83 6.60 -38.86
N HIS A 348 -5.90 5.79 -38.93
CA HIS A 348 -5.95 4.66 -39.89
C HIS A 348 -5.99 5.12 -41.36
N LYS A 349 -6.35 6.40 -41.63
CA LYS A 349 -6.28 6.99 -42.97
C LYS A 349 -4.94 7.69 -43.26
N ALA A 350 -4.12 7.92 -42.23
CA ALA A 350 -2.87 8.66 -42.31
C ALA A 350 -1.71 7.85 -41.70
N SER A 351 -1.19 6.86 -42.43
CA SER A 351 0.14 6.29 -42.14
C SER A 351 0.79 5.99 -43.49
N VAL A 352 1.84 6.69 -43.93
CA VAL A 352 3.13 6.88 -43.27
C VAL A 352 3.64 8.32 -43.49
N ALA A 353 3.91 9.07 -42.43
CA ALA A 353 4.69 10.32 -42.51
C ALA A 353 5.78 10.31 -41.42
N LYS A 354 7.00 10.62 -41.87
CA LYS A 354 8.26 10.66 -41.13
C LYS A 354 8.20 11.69 -39.99
N GLU A 355 8.68 11.32 -38.80
CA GLU A 355 8.95 12.28 -37.73
C GLU A 355 10.32 12.96 -37.97
N PHE A 356 10.34 14.27 -37.72
CA PHE A 356 11.44 15.21 -37.89
C PHE A 356 12.52 15.04 -36.81
N ASP A 357 13.77 14.88 -37.23
CA ASP A 357 14.95 15.16 -36.42
C ASP A 357 15.25 16.66 -36.49
N ASN A 358 15.07 17.38 -35.39
CA ASN A 358 15.70 18.70 -35.24
C ASN A 358 16.95 18.55 -34.37
N GLU A 359 18.10 18.77 -35.00
CA GLU A 359 19.43 18.95 -34.41
C GLU A 359 19.56 20.33 -33.74
N GLU A 360 20.69 20.48 -33.02
CA GLU A 360 21.21 21.69 -32.35
C GLU A 360 20.87 21.88 -30.86
N ASP A 361 21.44 20.98 -30.04
CA ASP A 361 22.14 21.44 -28.82
C ASP A 361 23.39 20.56 -28.64
N SER A 362 24.56 21.09 -29.04
CA SER A 362 25.81 20.35 -29.18
C SER A 362 26.54 20.18 -27.85
N THR A 363 25.93 19.46 -26.91
CA THR A 363 26.70 18.85 -25.82
C THR A 363 27.25 17.50 -26.29
N GLU A 364 28.58 17.29 -26.18
CA GLU A 364 29.21 15.99 -26.49
C GLU A 364 28.74 14.85 -25.55
N CYS A 365 27.97 15.18 -24.51
CA CYS A 365 27.38 14.23 -23.58
C CYS A 365 26.20 13.48 -24.23
N ARG A 366 26.39 12.19 -24.52
CA ARG A 366 25.39 11.32 -25.18
C ARG A 366 24.36 10.70 -24.21
N THR A 367 24.20 11.24 -23.00
CA THR A 367 23.33 10.64 -21.95
C THR A 367 21.87 11.06 -22.01
N LEU A 368 21.49 11.94 -22.95
CA LEU A 368 20.13 12.46 -23.06
C LEU A 368 19.12 11.32 -23.36
N LYS A 369 18.25 11.01 -22.40
CA LYS A 369 17.28 9.90 -22.46
C LYS A 369 16.06 10.12 -23.38
N ALA A 370 15.92 11.30 -24.00
CA ALA A 370 14.72 11.70 -24.71
C ALA A 370 14.46 11.01 -26.08
N LYS A 371 15.40 10.22 -26.61
CA LYS A 371 15.41 9.81 -28.04
C LYS A 371 14.96 8.35 -28.33
N GLY A 372 13.86 7.89 -27.74
CA GLY A 372 13.33 6.54 -27.97
C GLY A 372 11.91 6.50 -28.57
N PRO A 373 11.68 5.88 -29.75
CA PRO A 373 10.33 5.71 -30.28
C PRO A 373 9.53 4.75 -29.38
N LEU A 374 8.47 5.27 -28.77
CA LEU A 374 7.56 4.48 -27.94
C LEU A 374 6.68 3.61 -28.82
N LYS A 375 7.14 2.40 -29.11
CA LYS A 375 6.38 1.40 -29.88
C LYS A 375 5.13 0.87 -29.17
N LYS A 376 4.81 1.32 -27.94
CA LYS A 376 3.68 0.82 -27.14
C LYS A 376 3.05 1.96 -26.35
N CYS A 377 1.71 2.07 -26.40
CA CYS A 377 0.91 3.03 -25.63
C CYS A 377 0.97 2.69 -24.13
N LYS A 378 2.11 3.03 -23.52
CA LYS A 378 2.45 2.76 -22.13
C LYS A 378 3.10 4.00 -21.52
N THR A 379 3.04 4.07 -20.21
CA THR A 379 3.84 5.01 -19.43
C THR A 379 5.32 4.73 -19.61
N ALA A 380 6.15 5.74 -19.33
CA ALA A 380 7.59 5.60 -19.16
C ALA A 380 7.97 5.00 -17.81
N GLY A 381 6.99 4.68 -16.95
CA GLY A 381 7.19 4.11 -15.62
C GLY A 381 6.99 5.14 -14.53
N ILE A 382 7.91 5.21 -13.56
CA ILE A 382 7.87 6.18 -12.46
C ILE A 382 9.14 7.03 -12.43
N CYS A 383 9.05 8.23 -11.89
CA CYS A 383 10.17 8.96 -11.33
C CYS A 383 10.01 8.93 -9.81
N ALA A 384 11.04 8.48 -9.09
CA ALA A 384 11.00 8.39 -7.64
C ALA A 384 11.98 9.37 -7.01
N SER A 385 11.62 9.85 -5.83
CA SER A 385 12.49 10.61 -4.94
C SER A 385 12.68 9.81 -3.65
N VAL A 386 13.94 9.50 -3.35
CA VAL A 386 14.35 8.62 -2.26
C VAL A 386 15.43 9.32 -1.46
N TYR A 387 15.27 9.42 -0.15
CA TYR A 387 16.35 9.87 0.72
C TYR A 387 17.52 8.88 0.67
N ASN A 388 18.75 9.36 0.87
CA ASN A 388 19.95 8.51 0.87
C ASN A 388 19.91 7.32 1.85
N CYS A 389 19.07 7.37 2.89
CA CYS A 389 18.82 6.24 3.80
C CYS A 389 17.82 5.19 3.27
N GLY A 390 17.37 5.33 2.02
CA GLY A 390 16.48 4.40 1.31
C GLY A 390 14.99 4.56 1.60
N ILE A 391 14.56 5.72 2.13
CA ILE A 391 13.15 6.03 2.38
C ILE A 391 12.60 6.81 1.18
N ILE A 392 11.54 6.30 0.58
CA ILE A 392 10.80 6.95 -0.51
C ILE A 392 10.06 8.15 0.07
N ASN A 393 10.27 9.35 -0.48
CA ASN A 393 9.58 10.55 -0.04
C ASN A 393 8.66 11.15 -1.12
N GLY A 394 8.66 10.59 -2.33
CA GLY A 394 7.67 10.88 -3.36
C GLY A 394 7.87 10.01 -4.58
N MET A 395 6.81 9.85 -5.37
CA MET A 395 6.88 9.28 -6.72
C MET A 395 5.89 10.01 -7.63
N THR A 396 6.24 10.10 -8.91
CA THR A 396 5.31 10.51 -9.97
C THR A 396 5.37 9.52 -11.12
N GLU A 397 4.26 9.40 -11.83
CA GLU A 397 4.19 8.61 -13.06
C GLU A 397 4.82 9.39 -14.23
N LEU A 398 5.66 8.73 -15.03
CA LEU A 398 6.27 9.31 -16.22
C LEU A 398 5.48 8.95 -17.47
N TYR A 399 5.24 9.94 -18.33
CA TYR A 399 4.52 9.78 -19.59
C TYR A 399 5.45 10.04 -20.77
N GLY A 400 5.35 9.22 -21.81
CA GLY A 400 6.25 9.36 -22.95
C GLY A 400 7.64 8.82 -22.63
N CYS A 401 8.54 9.70 -22.22
CA CYS A 401 9.89 9.38 -21.80
C CYS A 401 10.21 10.04 -20.45
N GLU A 402 11.34 9.66 -19.85
CA GLU A 402 11.92 10.44 -18.77
C GLU A 402 12.51 11.73 -19.39
N SER A 403 11.79 12.84 -19.22
CA SER A 403 12.18 14.15 -19.76
C SER A 403 12.58 15.10 -18.63
N LEU A 404 13.53 16.00 -18.90
CA LEU A 404 13.94 17.03 -17.94
C LEU A 404 12.75 17.88 -17.46
N THR A 405 11.78 18.13 -18.34
CA THR A 405 10.52 18.83 -18.00
C THR A 405 9.75 18.09 -16.89
N GLN A 406 9.51 16.79 -17.05
CA GLN A 406 8.77 16.01 -16.04
C GLN A 406 9.56 15.87 -14.73
N VAL A 407 10.88 15.66 -14.81
CA VAL A 407 11.76 15.59 -13.62
C VAL A 407 11.77 16.94 -12.89
N TYR A 408 11.85 18.05 -13.62
CA TYR A 408 11.83 19.39 -13.03
C TYR A 408 10.48 19.73 -12.39
N MET A 409 9.36 19.41 -13.06
CA MET A 409 8.03 19.58 -12.46
C MET A 409 7.88 18.77 -11.17
N PHE A 410 8.43 17.56 -11.14
CA PHE A 410 8.42 16.73 -9.94
C PHE A 410 9.28 17.32 -8.82
N LEU A 411 10.47 17.86 -9.14
CA LEU A 411 11.31 18.59 -8.18
C LEU A 411 10.62 19.82 -7.59
N VAL A 412 9.93 20.61 -8.42
CA VAL A 412 9.13 21.75 -7.96
C VAL A 412 8.02 21.28 -7.01
N TRP A 413 7.32 20.20 -7.36
CA TRP A 413 6.29 19.62 -6.50
C TRP A 413 6.88 19.12 -5.16
N LEU A 414 8.03 18.45 -5.17
CA LEU A 414 8.71 18.01 -3.95
C LEU A 414 9.14 19.21 -3.08
N ALA A 415 9.68 20.27 -3.69
CA ALA A 415 10.06 21.49 -2.96
C ALA A 415 8.85 22.18 -2.31
N LYS A 416 7.66 22.06 -2.91
CA LYS A 416 6.38 22.56 -2.35
C LYS A 416 5.87 21.71 -1.19
N GLU A 417 6.01 20.39 -1.27
CA GLU A 417 5.28 19.47 -0.40
C GLU A 417 6.11 18.80 0.70
N LEU A 418 7.43 18.66 0.53
CA LEU A 418 8.29 18.12 1.58
C LEU A 418 8.46 19.13 2.71
N LEU A 419 8.28 18.67 3.95
CA LEU A 419 8.55 19.49 5.15
C LEU A 419 10.04 19.77 5.33
N HIS A 420 10.89 18.86 4.84
CA HIS A 420 12.33 19.00 4.79
C HIS A 420 12.88 18.53 3.44
N PHE A 421 13.33 19.49 2.63
CA PHE A 421 14.04 19.24 1.38
C PHE A 421 15.55 19.46 1.60
N PRO A 422 16.40 18.43 1.47
CA PRO A 422 17.84 18.55 1.67
C PRO A 422 18.52 19.34 0.55
N ASN A 423 19.59 20.07 0.90
CA ASN A 423 20.36 20.85 -0.08
C ASN A 423 21.21 19.99 -1.04
N LEU A 424 21.29 18.68 -0.80
CA LEU A 424 22.03 17.72 -1.62
C LEU A 424 21.09 16.92 -2.52
N LEU A 425 21.33 16.97 -3.83
CA LEU A 425 20.56 16.24 -4.83
C LEU A 425 21.50 15.38 -5.70
N ALA A 426 21.17 14.11 -5.87
CA ALA A 426 21.79 13.25 -6.88
C ALA A 426 20.77 12.85 -7.95
N TYR A 427 21.18 12.85 -9.21
CA TYR A 427 20.39 12.42 -10.36
C TYR A 427 21.29 11.86 -11.46
N ASP A 428 20.87 10.84 -12.19
CA ASP A 428 21.75 10.19 -13.17
C ASP A 428 22.06 11.08 -14.39
N ASP A 429 21.14 11.98 -14.77
CA ASP A 429 21.33 13.02 -15.79
C ASP A 429 21.45 14.43 -15.17
N ALA A 430 22.11 14.51 -14.01
CA ALA A 430 22.29 15.75 -13.25
C ALA A 430 22.94 16.89 -14.05
N CYS A 431 23.75 16.58 -15.07
CA CYS A 431 24.44 17.61 -15.84
C CYS A 431 23.46 18.46 -16.65
N HIS A 432 22.54 17.82 -17.39
CA HIS A 432 21.51 18.50 -18.15
C HIS A 432 20.47 19.11 -17.22
N LEU A 433 20.08 18.41 -16.15
CA LEU A 433 19.14 18.94 -15.16
C LEU A 433 19.64 20.22 -14.50
N LYS A 434 20.91 20.28 -14.08
CA LYS A 434 21.49 21.48 -13.45
C LYS A 434 21.52 22.66 -14.40
N LYS A 435 21.94 22.45 -15.66
CA LYS A 435 21.85 23.47 -16.72
C LYS A 435 20.41 23.92 -16.97
N PHE A 436 19.48 22.96 -16.93
CA PHE A 436 18.06 23.23 -17.10
C PHE A 436 17.53 24.15 -15.98
N ILE A 437 17.85 23.85 -14.72
CA ILE A 437 17.41 24.63 -13.55
C ILE A 437 17.99 26.05 -13.55
N ILE A 438 19.29 26.23 -13.79
CA ILE A 438 19.97 27.53 -13.69
C ILE A 438 19.76 28.45 -14.90
N ASN A 439 18.94 28.04 -15.87
CA ASN A 439 18.65 28.88 -17.03
C ASN A 439 18.06 30.24 -16.58
N PRO A 440 18.60 31.38 -17.05
CA PRO A 440 18.17 32.71 -16.61
C PRO A 440 16.66 32.98 -16.78
N VAL A 441 16.03 32.35 -17.77
CA VAL A 441 14.58 32.46 -18.01
C VAL A 441 13.78 31.73 -16.92
N ARG A 442 14.32 30.67 -16.33
CA ARG A 442 13.63 29.81 -15.35
C ARG A 442 13.96 30.15 -13.90
N ILE A 443 15.21 30.48 -13.57
CA ILE A 443 15.68 30.63 -12.19
C ILE A 443 14.89 31.65 -11.36
N ASN A 444 14.33 32.68 -12.01
CA ASN A 444 13.59 33.75 -11.35
C ASN A 444 12.07 33.66 -11.52
N LYS A 445 11.54 32.51 -11.95
CA LYS A 445 10.09 32.35 -12.20
C LYS A 445 9.27 32.23 -10.92
N SER A 446 9.79 31.51 -9.93
CA SER A 446 9.14 31.29 -8.63
C SER A 446 10.17 31.13 -7.51
N GLN A 447 9.73 31.27 -6.25
CA GLN A 447 10.58 30.98 -5.09
C GLN A 447 11.16 29.54 -5.11
N TYR A 448 10.42 28.59 -5.68
CA TYR A 448 10.86 27.20 -5.79
C TYR A 448 11.93 27.04 -6.87
N SER A 449 11.80 27.74 -8.00
CA SER A 449 12.85 27.76 -9.02
C SER A 449 14.17 28.35 -8.49
N GLN A 450 14.09 29.41 -7.67
CA GLN A 450 15.25 30.01 -7.00
C GLN A 450 15.86 29.02 -6.00
N PHE A 451 15.03 28.41 -5.15
CA PHE A 451 15.49 27.39 -4.21
C PHE A 451 16.20 26.22 -4.91
N LEU A 452 15.58 25.64 -5.95
CA LEU A 452 16.18 24.52 -6.70
C LEU A 452 17.53 24.89 -7.33
N ALA A 453 17.73 26.15 -7.72
CA ALA A 453 19.01 26.62 -8.25
C ALA A 453 20.11 26.75 -7.17
N THR A 454 19.75 26.77 -5.88
CA THR A 454 20.72 26.76 -4.77
C THR A 454 21.24 25.37 -4.41
N LEU A 455 20.60 24.31 -4.93
CA LEU A 455 20.95 22.93 -4.59
C LEU A 455 22.36 22.55 -5.07
N ARG A 456 23.03 21.73 -4.26
CA ARG A 456 24.23 21.01 -4.67
C ARG A 456 23.82 19.74 -5.42
N ILE A 457 23.82 19.85 -6.74
CA ILE A 457 23.42 18.76 -7.64
C ILE A 457 24.66 18.04 -8.18
N VAL A 458 24.71 16.72 -8.01
CA VAL A 458 25.75 15.83 -8.57
C VAL A 458 25.13 14.68 -9.35
N VAL A 459 25.93 14.07 -10.22
CA VAL A 459 25.56 12.82 -10.90
C VAL A 459 25.57 11.68 -9.89
N ASP A 460 24.67 10.72 -10.03
CA ASP A 460 24.78 9.45 -9.30
C ASP A 460 26.13 8.76 -9.59
N LYS A 461 26.84 8.33 -8.53
CA LYS A 461 28.18 7.74 -8.61
C LYS A 461 28.27 6.60 -9.64
N MET A 462 27.28 5.71 -9.69
CA MET A 462 27.27 4.60 -10.66
C MET A 462 27.23 5.06 -12.12
N HIS A 463 26.61 6.20 -12.40
CA HIS A 463 26.37 6.70 -13.74
C HIS A 463 27.45 7.69 -14.20
N PHE A 464 28.24 8.25 -13.28
CA PHE A 464 29.20 9.32 -13.57
C PHE A 464 30.27 8.94 -14.60
N ALA A 465 30.64 7.67 -14.73
CA ALA A 465 31.61 7.22 -15.73
C ALA A 465 31.16 7.56 -17.18
N ASN A 466 29.85 7.66 -17.44
CA ASN A 466 29.30 8.02 -18.74
C ASN A 466 29.30 9.54 -19.01
N HIS A 467 29.61 10.36 -18.00
CA HIS A 467 29.61 11.83 -18.07
C HIS A 467 31.01 12.36 -18.36
N VAL A 468 31.43 12.25 -19.62
CA VAL A 468 32.81 12.53 -20.03
C VAL A 468 33.15 14.02 -20.19
N ASP A 469 32.14 14.86 -20.41
CA ASP A 469 32.29 16.29 -20.72
C ASP A 469 33.01 17.07 -19.59
N LYS A 470 33.85 18.05 -19.97
CA LYS A 470 34.64 18.86 -19.03
C LYS A 470 33.75 19.61 -18.03
N TRP A 471 32.60 20.11 -18.49
CA TRP A 471 31.61 20.77 -17.64
C TRP A 471 31.03 19.78 -16.62
N CYS A 472 30.71 18.54 -17.03
CA CYS A 472 30.20 17.52 -16.12
C CYS A 472 31.19 17.23 -15.00
N ARG A 473 32.47 16.99 -15.36
CA ARG A 473 33.54 16.71 -14.40
C ARG A 473 33.79 17.84 -13.40
N ARG A 474 33.56 19.09 -13.82
CA ARG A 474 33.75 20.28 -12.97
C ARG A 474 32.56 20.60 -12.08
N ASN A 475 31.32 20.36 -12.56
CA ASN A 475 30.13 20.94 -11.93
C ASN A 475 29.21 19.94 -11.24
N VAL A 476 29.30 18.65 -11.56
CA VAL A 476 28.38 17.62 -11.06
C VAL A 476 29.10 16.31 -10.71
N ASN A 477 30.40 16.36 -10.44
CA ASN A 477 31.19 15.18 -10.09
C ASN A 477 31.01 14.81 -8.61
N PRO A 478 30.39 13.64 -8.31
CA PRO A 478 30.11 13.24 -6.92
C PRO A 478 31.36 12.83 -6.13
N TYR A 479 32.50 12.59 -6.79
CA TYR A 479 33.75 12.16 -6.14
C TYR A 479 34.63 13.33 -5.69
N THR A 480 34.37 14.54 -6.21
CA THR A 480 35.10 15.76 -5.84
C THR A 480 34.31 16.63 -4.87
N ASP A 481 33.01 16.36 -4.67
CA ASP A 481 32.18 17.05 -3.68
C ASP A 481 32.19 16.26 -2.36
N ASP A 482 32.86 16.82 -1.35
CA ASP A 482 33.08 16.21 -0.05
C ASP A 482 31.77 15.89 0.70
N GLN A 483 30.70 16.65 0.43
CA GLN A 483 29.38 16.43 1.02
C GLN A 483 28.73 15.12 0.55
N PHE A 484 29.21 14.54 -0.56
CA PHE A 484 28.71 13.28 -1.10
C PHE A 484 29.56 12.04 -0.75
N ASN A 485 30.68 12.19 -0.02
CA ASN A 485 31.57 11.07 0.29
C ASN A 485 30.85 9.88 0.94
N ASN A 486 30.01 10.15 1.94
CA ASN A 486 29.25 9.13 2.69
C ASN A 486 27.77 9.05 2.31
N ILE A 487 27.39 9.67 1.19
CA ILE A 487 26.02 9.64 0.68
C ILE A 487 25.85 8.46 -0.28
N ASN A 488 24.82 7.66 -0.02
CA ASN A 488 24.34 6.59 -0.90
C ASN A 488 23.54 7.21 -2.05
N THR A 489 24.22 7.54 -3.15
CA THR A 489 23.58 8.07 -4.36
C THR A 489 22.81 7.00 -5.14
N GLU A 490 23.03 5.72 -4.84
CA GLU A 490 22.38 4.56 -5.49
C GLU A 490 21.03 4.19 -4.85
N ALA A 491 20.52 5.03 -3.95
CA ALA A 491 19.30 4.72 -3.18
C ALA A 491 18.07 4.44 -4.06
N CYS A 492 17.95 5.13 -5.20
CA CYS A 492 16.91 4.86 -6.19
C CYS A 492 17.06 3.48 -6.83
N GLU A 493 18.24 3.13 -7.35
CA GLU A 493 18.47 1.82 -7.99
C GLU A 493 18.16 0.66 -7.03
N GLN A 494 18.61 0.76 -5.77
CA GLN A 494 18.28 -0.21 -4.72
C GLN A 494 16.77 -0.32 -4.47
N THR A 495 16.04 0.80 -4.57
CA THR A 495 14.58 0.85 -4.43
C THR A 495 13.87 0.27 -5.66
N PHE A 496 14.42 0.50 -6.84
CA PHE A 496 13.87 0.02 -8.10
C PHE A 496 13.98 -1.49 -8.27
N GLN A 497 14.95 -2.15 -7.66
CA GLN A 497 14.97 -3.61 -7.57
C GLN A 497 13.70 -4.16 -6.89
N PHE A 498 13.13 -3.43 -5.93
CA PHE A 498 11.86 -3.78 -5.30
C PHE A 498 10.67 -3.44 -6.22
N VAL A 499 10.60 -2.23 -6.77
CA VAL A 499 9.49 -1.80 -7.64
C VAL A 499 9.38 -2.67 -8.91
N ALA A 500 10.51 -3.09 -9.48
CA ALA A 500 10.56 -3.90 -10.70
C ALA A 500 9.80 -5.23 -10.60
N LYS A 501 9.61 -5.76 -9.38
CA LYS A 501 8.86 -7.01 -9.12
C LYS A 501 7.40 -6.91 -9.55
N TYR A 502 6.84 -5.70 -9.56
CA TYR A 502 5.41 -5.45 -9.81
C TYR A 502 5.09 -5.11 -11.27
N LYS A 503 6.07 -5.13 -12.18
CA LYS A 503 5.92 -4.67 -13.57
C LYS A 503 4.79 -5.37 -14.36
N TYR A 504 4.42 -6.59 -13.99
CA TYR A 504 3.33 -7.32 -14.63
C TYR A 504 1.98 -6.99 -14.01
N THR A 505 1.93 -6.82 -12.69
CA THR A 505 0.74 -6.45 -11.92
C THR A 505 0.23 -5.07 -12.30
N THR A 506 1.13 -4.09 -12.49
CA THR A 506 0.76 -2.70 -12.80
C THR A 506 0.29 -2.48 -14.23
N LYS A 507 0.62 -3.38 -15.16
CA LYS A 507 0.44 -3.19 -16.61
C LYS A 507 -1.01 -2.86 -17.01
N HIS A 508 -1.96 -3.44 -16.29
CA HIS A 508 -3.39 -3.38 -16.58
C HIS A 508 -4.18 -2.52 -15.60
N MET A 509 -3.48 -1.72 -14.78
CA MET A 509 -4.13 -0.80 -13.85
C MET A 509 -4.53 0.49 -14.59
N SER A 510 -5.66 1.05 -14.17
CA SER A 510 -6.06 2.42 -14.46
C SER A 510 -5.22 3.41 -13.66
N HIS A 511 -5.33 4.71 -13.94
CA HIS A 511 -4.43 5.74 -13.39
C HIS A 511 -4.53 5.86 -11.87
N GLY A 512 -5.75 5.97 -11.34
CA GLY A 512 -6.02 6.06 -9.91
C GLY A 512 -5.59 4.79 -9.17
N LYS A 513 -5.99 3.62 -9.66
CA LYS A 513 -5.57 2.32 -9.09
C LYS A 513 -4.06 2.14 -9.07
N TYR A 514 -3.38 2.50 -10.15
CA TYR A 514 -1.92 2.44 -10.25
C TYR A 514 -1.26 3.30 -9.17
N ASN A 515 -1.69 4.56 -9.03
CA ASN A 515 -1.11 5.47 -8.05
C ASN A 515 -1.36 5.01 -6.61
N LEU A 516 -2.58 4.58 -6.27
CA LEU A 516 -2.86 4.05 -4.94
C LEU A 516 -2.06 2.77 -4.64
N PHE A 517 -1.89 1.90 -5.63
CA PHE A 517 -1.07 0.69 -5.50
C PHE A 517 0.40 1.05 -5.22
N MET A 518 0.98 1.96 -6.00
CA MET A 518 2.35 2.43 -5.81
C MET A 518 2.55 3.15 -4.47
N LEU A 519 1.57 3.94 -4.03
CA LEU A 519 1.57 4.60 -2.74
C LEU A 519 1.60 3.59 -1.59
N LYS A 520 0.69 2.60 -1.59
CA LYS A 520 0.64 1.55 -0.56
C LYS A 520 1.91 0.71 -0.53
N LEU A 521 2.45 0.35 -1.70
CA LEU A 521 3.73 -0.35 -1.75
C LEU A 521 4.88 0.47 -1.18
N SER A 522 4.90 1.79 -1.45
CA SER A 522 5.92 2.70 -0.93
C SER A 522 5.82 2.85 0.58
N GLU A 523 4.60 2.93 1.12
CA GLU A 523 4.32 2.96 2.55
C GLU A 523 4.85 1.71 3.25
N MET A 524 4.50 0.52 2.74
CA MET A 524 4.99 -0.75 3.27
C MET A 524 6.50 -0.90 3.14
N PHE A 525 7.08 -0.41 2.04
CA PHE A 525 8.52 -0.40 1.81
C PHE A 525 9.26 0.44 2.84
N ASN A 526 8.79 1.66 3.08
CA ASN A 526 9.39 2.57 4.04
C ASN A 526 9.32 2.01 5.46
N MET A 527 8.17 1.42 5.85
CA MET A 527 8.02 0.76 7.14
C MET A 527 9.01 -0.41 7.31
N ASP A 528 9.18 -1.26 6.29
CA ASP A 528 10.19 -2.33 6.33
C ASP A 528 11.62 -1.78 6.39
N ARG A 529 11.90 -0.70 5.67
CA ARG A 529 13.20 -0.03 5.66
C ARG A 529 13.55 0.55 7.02
N LEU A 530 12.61 1.20 7.70
CA LEU A 530 12.80 1.68 9.08
C LEU A 530 13.20 0.53 10.03
N VAL A 531 12.52 -0.61 9.93
CA VAL A 531 12.84 -1.80 10.74
C VAL A 531 14.26 -2.30 10.44
N ARG A 532 14.66 -2.36 9.16
CA ARG A 532 16.01 -2.78 8.77
C ARG A 532 17.09 -1.81 9.24
N ASN A 533 16.87 -0.50 9.11
CA ASN A 533 17.82 0.52 9.53
C ASN A 533 18.06 0.47 11.05
N ARG A 534 17.04 0.13 11.84
CA ARG A 534 17.18 -0.08 13.30
C ARG A 534 18.02 -1.31 13.68
N LYS A 535 18.01 -2.36 12.85
CA LYS A 535 18.81 -3.57 13.11
C LYS A 535 20.28 -3.34 12.81
N LYS A 536 20.59 -2.63 11.71
CA LYS A 536 21.98 -2.34 11.32
C LYS A 536 22.74 -1.48 12.33
N SER A 537 22.06 -0.62 13.09
CA SER A 537 22.72 0.22 14.10
C SER A 537 23.09 -0.51 15.40
N LYS A 538 22.73 -1.80 15.54
CA LYS A 538 23.01 -2.61 16.74
C LYS A 538 24.13 -3.64 16.52
N CYS A 539 24.57 -3.80 15.27
CA CYS A 539 25.74 -4.57 14.88
C CYS A 539 26.84 -3.58 14.58
#